data_AF-A0A813JT10-F1
#
_entry.id   AF-A0A813JT10-F1
#
_cell.length_a   1.000
_cell.length_b   1.000
_cell.length_c   1.000
_cell.angle_alpha   90.00
_cell.angle_beta   90.00
_cell.angle_gamma   90.00
#
_symmetry.space_group_name_H-M   'P 1'
#
loop_
_entity.id
_entity.type
_entity.pdbx_description
1 polymer ?
#
loop_
_entity_poly.entity_id
_entity_poly.type
_entity_poly.pdbx_seq_one_letter_code
_entity_poly.pdbx_strand_id
1 'polypeptide(L)'
;LVFAIMVLFDLLAHRRKGFVTAQSVECQVLFYCLGLVNMMALTSLYSVRNWYPQNYCCLAAITMIAGVFWGLARSVAASTLHFQLMTVMTVTMFAAAAFSWVLTREKSLPCVVVMLSVGLGWLVGSVVLVGTARYMQADTRETCLAIGFSLLLVFLMLIDVLKLLITCRPDDFMKVIVFMNSALLVVVSIPFFMLLFCFLHGDTDIRNLEFLEEAPHHVPMPVAFGRGHLGHEQA
;
A
#
# COMPACT_ATOMS: atom_id res chain seq x y z
N LEU A 1 7.80 -0.92 18.35
CA LEU A 1 7.51 -2.32 17.97
C LEU A 1 7.16 -2.45 16.50
N VAL A 2 6.06 -1.86 16.01
CA VAL A 2 5.61 -1.97 14.60
C VAL A 2 6.71 -1.61 13.61
N PHE A 3 7.36 -0.47 13.84
CA PHE A 3 8.50 -0.03 13.04
C PHE A 3 9.67 -1.03 13.05
N ALA A 4 10.05 -1.54 14.22
CA ALA A 4 11.12 -2.52 14.36
C ALA A 4 10.79 -3.81 13.60
N ILE A 5 9.53 -4.22 13.58
CA ILE A 5 9.06 -5.36 12.79
C ILE A 5 9.15 -5.04 11.29
N MET A 6 8.70 -3.87 10.84
CA MET A 6 8.82 -3.45 9.43
C MET A 6 10.27 -3.46 8.94
N VAL A 7 11.18 -2.87 9.72
CA VAL A 7 12.61 -2.87 9.41
C VAL A 7 13.22 -4.27 9.50
N LEU A 8 12.82 -5.08 10.48
CA LEU A 8 13.28 -6.45 10.58
C LEU A 8 12.91 -7.25 9.32
N PHE A 9 11.66 -7.14 8.86
CA PHE A 9 11.23 -7.81 7.63
C PHE A 9 11.94 -7.26 6.39
N ASP A 10 12.14 -5.94 6.31
CA ASP A 10 12.90 -5.33 5.21
C ASP A 10 14.36 -5.81 5.21
N LEU A 11 15.02 -5.87 6.37
CA LEU A 11 16.38 -6.38 6.52
C LEU A 11 16.48 -7.89 6.23
N LEU A 12 15.50 -8.68 6.67
CA LEU A 12 15.43 -10.12 6.37
C LEU A 12 15.25 -10.36 4.86
N ALA A 13 14.37 -9.58 4.22
CA ALA A 13 14.17 -9.62 2.78
C ALA A 13 15.44 -9.17 2.03
N HIS A 14 16.10 -8.11 2.49
CA HIS A 14 17.33 -7.60 1.87
C HIS A 14 18.50 -8.56 2.04
N ARG A 15 18.68 -9.20 3.21
CA ARG A 15 19.71 -10.24 3.41
C ARG A 15 19.51 -11.44 2.50
N ARG A 16 18.26 -11.84 2.23
CA ARG A 16 17.97 -12.94 1.27
C ARG A 16 18.34 -12.59 -0.17
N LYS A 17 18.24 -11.32 -0.58
CA LYS A 17 18.60 -10.87 -1.95
C LYS A 17 20.07 -11.07 -2.30
N GLY A 18 20.96 -11.22 -1.32
CA GLY A 18 22.37 -11.55 -1.55
C GLY A 18 22.61 -12.98 -2.04
N PHE A 19 21.60 -13.86 -2.02
CA PHE A 19 21.79 -15.28 -2.34
C PHE A 19 21.20 -15.74 -3.67
N VAL A 20 20.20 -15.09 -4.27
CA VAL A 20 19.68 -15.45 -5.61
C VAL A 20 18.99 -14.25 -6.26
N THR A 21 19.31 -13.98 -7.52
CA THR A 21 18.67 -13.04 -8.46
C THR A 21 17.21 -13.36 -8.81
N ALA A 22 16.59 -14.32 -8.13
CA ALA A 22 15.17 -14.60 -8.22
C ALA A 22 14.48 -13.82 -7.10
N GLN A 23 13.69 -12.82 -7.47
CA GLN A 23 12.64 -12.28 -6.61
C GLN A 23 11.75 -13.45 -6.20
N SER A 24 12.05 -14.08 -5.05
CA SER A 24 11.58 -15.43 -4.75
C SER A 24 10.05 -15.43 -4.70
N VAL A 25 9.41 -16.31 -5.47
CA VAL A 25 7.96 -16.57 -5.48
C VAL A 25 7.39 -16.61 -4.06
N GLU A 26 8.16 -17.10 -3.09
CA GLU A 26 7.87 -17.05 -1.65
C GLU A 26 7.46 -15.66 -1.12
N CYS A 27 8.17 -14.59 -1.47
CA CYS A 27 7.86 -13.23 -1.01
C CYS A 27 6.56 -12.71 -1.61
N GLN A 28 6.26 -13.07 -2.87
CA GLN A 28 5.00 -12.72 -3.51
C GLN A 28 3.84 -13.47 -2.86
N VAL A 29 3.99 -14.78 -2.63
CA VAL A 29 2.98 -15.59 -1.92
C VAL A 29 2.73 -15.05 -0.52
N LEU A 30 3.78 -14.74 0.26
CA LEU A 30 3.65 -14.14 1.58
C LEU A 30 2.94 -12.78 1.53
N PHE A 31 3.27 -11.94 0.55
CA PHE A 31 2.62 -10.65 0.34
C PHE A 31 1.11 -10.82 0.09
N TYR A 32 0.71 -11.74 -0.79
CA TYR A 32 -0.70 -12.02 -1.06
C TYR A 32 -1.43 -12.62 0.16
N CYS A 33 -0.80 -13.56 0.86
CA CYS A 33 -1.35 -14.15 2.09
C CYS A 33 -1.56 -13.08 3.18
N LEU A 34 -0.59 -12.18 3.39
CA LEU A 34 -0.72 -11.07 4.34
C LEU A 34 -1.79 -10.07 3.91
N GLY A 35 -1.92 -9.81 2.60
CA GLY A 35 -3.01 -9.01 2.05
C GLY A 35 -4.38 -9.61 2.37
N LEU A 36 -4.56 -10.92 2.14
CA LEU A 36 -5.79 -11.64 2.48
C LEU A 36 -6.08 -11.59 3.99
N VAL A 37 -5.08 -11.84 4.83
CA VAL A 37 -5.20 -11.76 6.30
C VAL A 37 -5.60 -10.36 6.74
N ASN A 38 -5.02 -9.31 6.14
CA ASN A 38 -5.37 -7.93 6.43
C ASN A 38 -6.83 -7.63 6.07
N MET A 39 -7.31 -8.12 4.92
CA MET A 39 -8.72 -7.97 4.51
C MET A 39 -9.67 -8.71 5.46
N MET A 40 -9.36 -9.95 5.83
CA MET A 40 -10.15 -10.71 6.81
C MET A 40 -10.18 -10.02 8.19
N ALA A 41 -9.04 -9.45 8.61
CA ALA A 41 -8.95 -8.73 9.86
C ALA A 41 -9.77 -7.42 9.82
N LEU A 42 -9.75 -6.69 8.71
CA LEU A 42 -10.61 -5.53 8.48
C LEU A 42 -12.10 -5.88 8.51
N THR A 43 -12.51 -6.98 7.86
CA THR A 43 -13.89 -7.47 7.94
C THR A 43 -14.26 -7.85 9.37
N SER A 44 -13.34 -8.48 10.12
CA SER A 44 -13.56 -8.83 11.52
C SER A 44 -13.73 -7.58 12.40
N LEU A 45 -12.95 -6.53 12.15
CA LEU A 45 -13.06 -5.23 12.84
C LEU A 45 -14.45 -4.61 12.65
N TYR A 46 -15.02 -4.74 11.44
CA TYR A 46 -16.37 -4.28 11.16
C TYR A 46 -17.41 -4.99 12.04
N SER A 47 -17.25 -6.29 12.26
CA SER A 47 -18.13 -7.08 13.13
C SER A 47 -18.02 -6.69 14.61
N VAL A 48 -16.81 -6.39 15.09
CA VAL A 48 -16.58 -6.01 16.51
C VAL A 48 -16.61 -4.51 16.75
N ARG A 49 -17.02 -3.69 15.77
CA ARG A 49 -16.95 -2.21 15.85
C ARG A 49 -17.67 -1.62 17.06
N ASN A 50 -18.74 -2.28 17.52
CA ASN A 50 -19.58 -1.85 18.63
C ASN A 50 -19.12 -2.41 19.99
N TRP A 51 -18.11 -3.27 20.04
CA TRP A 51 -17.72 -4.01 21.24
C TRP A 51 -16.50 -3.36 21.89
N TYR A 52 -16.76 -2.52 22.89
CA TYR A 52 -15.74 -1.90 23.72
C TYR A 52 -15.29 -2.86 24.83
N PRO A 53 -13.98 -2.98 25.15
CA PRO A 53 -12.81 -2.29 24.55
C PRO A 53 -12.13 -3.09 23.42
N GLN A 54 -12.71 -4.23 23.01
CA GLN A 54 -12.07 -5.19 22.11
C GLN A 54 -11.74 -4.60 20.73
N ASN A 55 -12.55 -3.67 20.25
CA ASN A 55 -12.30 -2.96 19.00
C ASN A 55 -10.92 -2.26 18.94
N TYR A 56 -10.40 -1.71 20.05
CA TYR A 56 -9.07 -1.12 20.09
C TYR A 56 -7.95 -2.14 19.95
N CYS A 57 -8.09 -3.30 20.60
CA CYS A 57 -7.13 -4.39 20.47
C CYS A 57 -7.09 -4.90 19.03
N CYS A 58 -8.25 -5.09 18.41
CA CYS A 58 -8.36 -5.47 16.99
C CYS A 58 -7.75 -4.40 16.08
N LEU A 59 -8.02 -3.11 16.34
CA LEU A 59 -7.45 -2.00 15.59
C LEU A 59 -5.93 -2.02 15.65
N ALA A 60 -5.35 -2.11 16.85
CA ALA A 60 -3.91 -2.17 17.03
C ALA A 60 -3.29 -3.38 16.32
N ALA A 61 -3.92 -4.54 16.40
CA ALA A 61 -3.48 -5.75 15.71
C ALA A 61 -3.52 -5.58 14.17
N ILE A 62 -4.58 -4.98 13.63
CA ILE A 62 -4.69 -4.71 12.19
C ILE A 62 -3.64 -3.70 11.74
N THR A 63 -3.41 -2.63 12.51
CA THR A 63 -2.35 -1.66 12.21
C THR A 63 -0.97 -2.33 12.21
N MET A 64 -0.74 -3.31 13.10
CA MET A 64 0.49 -4.11 13.07
C MET A 64 0.58 -4.98 11.82
N ILE A 65 -0.47 -5.73 11.49
CA ILE A 65 -0.52 -6.59 10.29
C ILE A 65 -0.32 -5.76 9.02
N ALA A 66 -0.99 -4.63 8.92
CA ALA A 66 -0.81 -3.67 7.83
C ALA A 66 0.62 -3.15 7.76
N GLY A 67 1.22 -2.79 8.91
CA GLY A 67 2.63 -2.42 8.98
C GLY A 67 3.53 -3.51 8.38
N VAL A 68 3.35 -4.77 8.78
CA VAL A 68 4.12 -5.92 8.23
C VAL A 68 3.90 -6.06 6.73
N PHE A 69 2.65 -5.98 6.28
CA PHE A 69 2.27 -6.06 4.87
C PHE A 69 2.98 -4.99 4.03
N TRP A 70 2.94 -3.73 4.47
CA TRP A 70 3.65 -2.62 3.81
C TRP A 70 5.18 -2.73 3.94
N GLY A 71 5.64 -3.34 5.03
CA GLY A 71 7.00 -3.82 5.24
C GLY A 71 7.50 -4.65 4.05
N LEU A 72 6.76 -5.70 3.74
CA LEU A 72 7.05 -6.61 2.63
C LEU A 72 6.81 -5.96 1.27
N ALA A 73 5.86 -5.04 1.14
CA ALA A 73 5.56 -4.36 -0.13
C ALA A 73 6.80 -3.67 -0.72
N ARG A 74 7.69 -3.11 0.10
CA ARG A 74 8.97 -2.52 -0.38
C ARG A 74 9.83 -3.53 -1.13
N SER A 75 9.83 -4.79 -0.69
CA SER A 75 10.60 -5.85 -1.33
C SER A 75 10.08 -6.18 -2.75
N VAL A 76 8.80 -5.91 -3.01
CA VAL A 76 8.09 -6.21 -4.27
C VAL A 76 8.04 -4.98 -5.20
N ALA A 77 7.59 -3.82 -4.71
CA ALA A 77 7.29 -2.64 -5.53
C ALA A 77 8.43 -1.62 -5.66
N ALA A 78 9.56 -1.84 -4.97
CA ALA A 78 10.79 -1.03 -5.03
C ALA A 78 10.64 0.50 -4.80
N SER A 79 9.46 1.01 -4.41
CA SER A 79 9.25 2.44 -4.13
C SER A 79 9.62 2.80 -2.69
N THR A 80 10.70 3.58 -2.53
CA THR A 80 11.18 4.10 -1.25
C THR A 80 10.22 5.12 -0.65
N LEU A 81 9.76 6.10 -1.43
CA LEU A 81 8.87 7.15 -0.97
C LEU A 81 7.55 6.58 -0.43
N HIS A 82 6.95 5.63 -1.15
CA HIS A 82 5.71 4.99 -0.69
C HIS A 82 5.92 4.24 0.64
N PHE A 83 7.02 3.50 0.76
CA PHE A 83 7.36 2.82 2.01
C PHE A 83 7.53 3.80 3.18
N GLN A 84 8.23 4.91 2.96
CA GLN A 84 8.43 5.94 3.97
C GLN A 84 7.09 6.57 4.41
N LEU A 85 6.23 6.89 3.45
CA LEU A 85 4.88 7.40 3.69
C LEU A 85 4.08 6.42 4.56
N MET A 86 4.08 5.14 4.20
CA MET A 86 3.36 4.09 4.93
C MET A 86 3.90 3.85 6.33
N THR A 87 5.21 3.94 6.49
CA THR A 87 5.86 3.85 7.79
C THR A 87 5.39 4.97 8.72
N VAL A 88 5.41 6.22 8.26
CA VAL A 88 4.95 7.36 9.06
C VAL A 88 3.49 7.20 9.41
N MET A 89 2.62 6.89 8.45
CA MET A 89 1.18 6.75 8.70
C MET A 89 0.88 5.62 9.68
N THR A 90 1.53 4.46 9.54
CA THR A 90 1.31 3.31 10.43
C THR A 90 1.76 3.62 11.86
N VAL A 91 2.94 4.22 12.04
CA VAL A 91 3.44 4.60 13.37
C VAL A 91 2.56 5.71 13.97
N THR A 92 2.15 6.68 13.16
CA THR A 92 1.23 7.76 13.56
C THR A 92 -0.07 7.20 14.10
N MET A 93 -0.69 6.28 13.38
CA MET A 93 -1.96 5.67 13.78
C MET A 93 -1.83 4.80 15.02
N PHE A 94 -0.74 4.02 15.13
CA PHE A 94 -0.47 3.23 16.32
C PHE A 94 -0.28 4.11 17.56
N ALA A 95 0.52 5.17 17.45
CA ALA A 95 0.74 6.12 18.53
C ALA A 95 -0.54 6.90 18.87
N ALA A 96 -1.30 7.35 17.87
CA ALA A 96 -2.57 8.04 18.07
C ALA A 96 -3.61 7.15 18.77
N ALA A 97 -3.67 5.85 18.43
CA ALA A 97 -4.54 4.89 19.13
C ALA A 97 -4.13 4.73 20.61
N ALA A 98 -2.82 4.61 20.88
CA ALA A 98 -2.31 4.53 22.25
C ALA A 98 -2.56 5.81 23.06
N PHE A 99 -2.31 6.99 22.47
CA PHE A 99 -2.60 8.27 23.12
C PHE A 99 -4.09 8.46 23.33
N SER A 100 -4.94 8.09 22.36
CA SER A 100 -6.40 8.16 22.52
C SER A 100 -6.88 7.29 23.69
N TRP A 101 -6.32 6.09 23.85
CA TRP A 101 -6.62 5.23 25.00
C TRP A 101 -6.26 5.88 26.34
N VAL A 102 -5.14 6.60 26.40
CA VAL A 102 -4.72 7.32 27.62
C VAL A 102 -5.60 8.55 27.87
N LEU A 103 -5.80 9.39 26.84
CA LEU A 103 -6.55 10.64 26.95
C LEU A 103 -8.05 10.43 27.18
N THR A 104 -8.63 9.32 26.71
CA THR A 104 -10.05 8.99 26.97
C THR A 104 -10.36 8.71 28.44
N ARG A 105 -9.34 8.50 29.28
CA ARG A 105 -9.52 8.42 30.74
C ARG A 105 -9.80 9.78 31.38
N GLU A 106 -9.41 10.86 30.73
CA GLU A 106 -9.65 12.22 31.19
C GLU A 106 -10.94 12.77 30.56
N LYS A 107 -11.72 13.57 31.31
CA LYS A 107 -12.97 14.22 30.83
C LYS A 107 -12.67 15.41 29.92
N SER A 108 -11.88 15.19 28.88
CA SER A 108 -11.44 16.19 27.91
C SER A 108 -12.39 16.27 26.71
N LEU A 109 -12.40 17.42 26.03
CA LEU A 109 -13.22 17.62 24.83
C LEU A 109 -12.79 16.65 23.72
N PRO A 110 -13.71 15.90 23.08
CA PRO A 110 -13.37 14.87 22.09
C PRO A 110 -12.52 15.39 20.92
N CYS A 111 -12.82 16.59 20.44
CA CYS A 111 -12.08 17.23 19.34
C CYS A 111 -10.61 17.47 19.71
N VAL A 112 -10.35 17.97 20.92
CA VAL A 112 -8.99 18.23 21.42
C VAL A 112 -8.24 16.91 21.56
N VAL A 113 -8.91 15.86 22.03
CA VAL A 113 -8.30 14.53 22.17
C VAL A 113 -7.92 13.95 20.80
N VAL A 114 -8.77 14.05 19.76
CA VAL A 114 -8.39 13.60 18.40
C VAL A 114 -7.20 14.39 17.90
N MET A 115 -7.29 15.73 17.93
CA MET A 115 -6.27 16.60 17.36
C MET A 115 -4.90 16.38 18.04
N LEU A 116 -4.88 16.29 19.37
CA LEU A 116 -3.66 16.03 20.12
C LEU A 116 -3.12 14.63 19.89
N SER A 117 -3.96 13.59 19.95
CA SER A 117 -3.50 12.21 19.77
C SER A 117 -2.92 11.97 18.37
N VAL A 118 -3.59 12.50 17.33
CA VAL A 118 -3.13 12.39 15.94
C VAL A 118 -1.89 13.26 15.72
N GLY A 119 -1.86 14.49 16.23
CA GLY A 119 -0.71 15.38 16.11
C GLY A 119 0.55 14.82 16.80
N LEU A 120 0.41 14.32 18.03
CA LEU A 120 1.49 13.65 18.74
C LEU A 120 1.91 12.36 18.05
N GLY A 121 0.95 11.58 17.54
CA GLY A 121 1.22 10.39 16.75
C GLY A 121 2.05 10.71 15.50
N TRP A 122 1.69 11.78 14.78
CA TRP A 122 2.39 12.20 13.57
C TRP A 122 3.83 12.68 13.87
N LEU A 123 4.01 13.41 14.97
CA LEU A 123 5.34 13.79 15.45
C LEU A 123 6.19 12.55 15.75
N VAL A 124 5.65 11.57 16.48
CA VAL A 124 6.35 10.30 16.76
C VAL A 124 6.69 9.56 15.46
N GLY A 125 5.74 9.46 14.53
CA GLY A 125 5.96 8.84 13.21
C GLY A 125 7.06 9.51 12.41
N SER A 126 7.08 10.84 12.41
CA SER A 126 8.10 11.65 11.72
C SER A 126 9.49 11.48 12.34
N VAL A 127 9.59 11.50 13.66
CA VAL A 127 10.86 11.27 14.38
C VAL A 127 11.40 9.86 14.10
N VAL A 128 10.53 8.85 14.12
CA VAL A 128 10.90 7.48 13.78
C VAL A 128 11.36 7.40 12.33
N LEU A 129 10.66 8.01 11.37
CA LEU A 129 11.07 8.01 9.97
C LEU A 129 12.45 8.69 9.78
N VAL A 130 12.67 9.87 10.36
CA VAL A 130 13.95 10.58 10.24
C VAL A 130 15.09 9.79 10.87
N GLY A 131 14.87 9.22 12.06
CA GLY A 131 15.87 8.40 12.74
C GLY A 131 16.25 7.15 11.94
N THR A 132 15.36 6.70 11.06
CA THR A 132 15.49 5.42 10.37
C THR A 132 15.84 5.58 8.90
N ALA A 133 15.59 6.75 8.31
CA ALA A 133 16.00 7.11 6.95
C ALA A 133 17.51 6.88 6.72
N ARG A 134 18.33 7.11 7.75
CA ARG A 134 19.78 6.82 7.72
C ARG A 134 20.08 5.34 7.53
N TYR A 135 19.35 4.46 8.20
CA TYR A 135 19.51 3.00 8.06
C TYR A 135 19.00 2.51 6.71
N MET A 136 17.96 3.14 6.17
CA MET A 136 17.37 2.79 4.88
C MET A 136 18.14 3.33 3.68
N GLN A 137 19.22 4.10 3.91
CA GLN A 137 19.96 4.84 2.89
C GLN A 137 19.04 5.70 1.99
N ALA A 138 17.97 6.24 2.57
CA ALA A 138 16.99 6.99 1.81
C ALA A 138 17.42 8.46 1.66
N ASP A 139 17.07 9.07 0.54
CA ASP A 139 17.36 10.47 0.28
C ASP A 139 16.58 11.37 1.24
N THR A 140 17.26 12.42 1.72
CA THR A 140 16.67 13.42 2.62
C THR A 140 15.46 14.12 1.97
N ARG A 141 15.50 14.31 0.64
CA ARG A 141 14.40 14.92 -0.13
C ARG A 141 13.16 14.05 -0.14
N GLU A 142 13.30 12.75 -0.42
CA GLU A 142 12.19 11.78 -0.37
C GLU A 142 11.60 11.70 1.03
N THR A 143 12.46 11.68 2.04
CA THR A 143 12.04 11.66 3.45
C THR A 143 11.21 12.90 3.81
N CYS A 144 11.65 14.08 3.38
CA CYS A 144 10.92 15.33 3.59
C CYS A 144 9.56 15.33 2.86
N LEU A 145 9.53 14.85 1.60
CA LEU A 145 8.29 14.70 0.83
C LEU A 145 7.33 13.71 1.50
N ALA A 146 7.82 12.57 1.98
CA ALA A 146 7.00 11.59 2.70
C ALA A 146 6.38 12.17 3.97
N ILE A 147 7.14 12.95 4.74
CA ILE A 147 6.62 13.68 5.92
C ILE A 147 5.56 14.71 5.50
N GLY A 148 5.84 15.51 4.47
CA GLY A 148 4.88 16.50 3.95
C GLY A 148 3.57 15.88 3.45
N PHE A 149 3.66 14.83 2.64
CA PHE A 149 2.51 14.09 2.15
C PHE A 149 1.74 13.40 3.28
N SER A 150 2.43 12.85 4.28
CA SER A 150 1.78 12.27 5.46
C SER A 150 0.99 13.32 6.24
N LEU A 151 1.52 14.54 6.39
CA LEU A 151 0.81 15.64 7.05
C LEU A 151 -0.43 16.06 6.26
N LEU A 152 -0.32 16.14 4.93
CA LEU A 152 -1.46 16.41 4.06
C LEU A 152 -2.55 15.33 4.21
N LEU A 153 -2.16 14.05 4.21
CA LEU A 153 -3.10 12.95 4.42
C LEU A 153 -3.77 13.03 5.79
N VAL A 154 -2.99 13.24 6.86
CA VAL A 154 -3.54 13.45 8.20
C VAL A 154 -4.53 14.61 8.22
N PHE A 155 -4.22 15.72 7.55
CA PHE A 155 -5.11 16.88 7.48
C PHE A 155 -6.43 16.57 6.75
N LEU A 156 -6.37 15.91 5.59
CA LEU A 156 -7.56 15.49 4.85
C LEU A 156 -8.45 14.57 5.70
N MET A 157 -7.83 13.63 6.42
CA MET A 157 -8.54 12.75 7.33
C MET A 157 -9.19 13.51 8.49
N LEU A 158 -8.49 14.49 9.06
CA LEU A 158 -9.06 15.33 10.11
C LEU A 158 -10.28 16.10 9.61
N ILE A 159 -10.30 16.56 8.35
CA ILE A 159 -11.48 17.21 7.75
C ILE A 159 -12.67 16.24 7.67
N ASP A 160 -12.45 15.01 7.21
CA ASP A 160 -13.50 14.00 7.11
C ASP A 160 -14.06 13.63 8.49
N VAL A 161 -13.15 13.51 9.46
CA VAL A 161 -13.43 13.22 10.87
C VAL A 161 -14.12 14.40 11.57
N LEU A 162 -13.79 15.64 11.22
CA LEU A 162 -14.34 16.84 11.86
C LEU A 162 -15.86 16.88 11.74
N LYS A 163 -16.41 16.46 10.59
CA LYS A 163 -17.86 16.36 10.37
C LYS A 163 -18.53 15.41 11.36
N LEU A 164 -17.86 14.31 11.72
CA LEU A 164 -18.33 13.30 12.67
C LEU A 164 -18.12 13.73 14.14
N LEU A 165 -17.15 14.59 14.41
CA LEU A 165 -16.84 15.10 15.75
C LEU A 165 -17.85 16.14 16.25
N ILE A 166 -18.52 16.87 15.35
CA ILE A 166 -19.52 17.90 15.69
C ILE A 166 -20.68 17.33 16.53
N THR A 167 -21.02 16.05 16.35
CA THR A 167 -22.10 15.38 17.10
C THR A 167 -21.75 15.04 18.56
N CYS A 168 -20.49 15.22 19.01
CA CYS A 168 -20.05 15.19 20.40
C CYS A 168 -20.50 14.00 21.27
N ARG A 169 -20.78 12.82 20.70
CA ARG A 169 -20.99 11.59 21.48
C ARG A 169 -19.66 10.85 21.66
N PRO A 170 -19.29 10.47 22.90
CA PRO A 170 -18.02 9.79 23.16
C PRO A 170 -17.90 8.43 22.43
N ASP A 171 -19.01 7.73 22.20
CA ASP A 171 -19.02 6.50 21.40
C ASP A 171 -18.74 6.74 19.91
N ASP A 172 -19.02 7.94 19.41
CA ASP A 172 -18.77 8.28 18.01
C ASP A 172 -17.30 8.64 17.76
N PHE A 173 -16.59 9.14 18.78
CA PHE A 173 -15.13 9.35 18.73
C PHE A 173 -14.37 8.05 18.41
N MET A 174 -14.81 6.93 18.97
CA MET A 174 -14.24 5.62 18.64
C MET A 174 -14.48 5.27 17.17
N LYS A 175 -15.74 5.36 16.73
CA LYS A 175 -16.11 5.03 15.34
C LYS A 175 -15.32 5.87 14.36
N VAL A 176 -15.05 7.12 14.71
CA VAL A 176 -14.19 8.04 13.99
C VAL A 176 -12.76 7.50 13.87
N ILE A 177 -12.12 7.06 14.96
CA ILE A 177 -10.75 6.49 14.91
C ILE A 177 -10.72 5.20 14.07
N VAL A 178 -11.71 4.34 14.22
CA VAL A 178 -11.84 3.10 13.42
C VAL A 178 -12.03 3.44 11.95
N PHE A 179 -12.92 4.39 11.64
CA PHE A 179 -13.17 4.86 10.29
C PHE A 179 -11.91 5.48 9.68
N MET A 180 -11.19 6.31 10.44
CA MET A 180 -9.92 6.92 10.05
C MET A 180 -8.89 5.84 9.67
N ASN A 181 -8.65 4.87 10.54
CA ASN A 181 -7.73 3.77 10.25
C ASN A 181 -8.15 2.94 9.04
N SER A 182 -9.45 2.64 8.91
CA SER A 182 -9.97 1.89 7.74
C SER A 182 -9.82 2.70 6.44
N ALA A 183 -10.10 4.00 6.48
CA ALA A 183 -9.98 4.89 5.33
C ALA A 183 -8.52 5.00 4.88
N LEU A 184 -7.55 5.03 5.79
CA LEU A 184 -6.13 5.00 5.41
C LEU A 184 -5.74 3.71 4.72
N LEU A 185 -6.14 2.58 5.29
CA LEU A 185 -5.82 1.29 4.70
C LEU A 185 -6.44 1.18 3.30
N VAL A 186 -7.65 1.68 3.11
CA VAL A 186 -8.32 1.71 1.80
C VAL A 186 -7.65 2.68 0.83
N VAL A 187 -7.45 3.95 1.21
CA VAL A 187 -6.87 5.00 0.35
C VAL A 187 -5.48 4.61 -0.14
N VAL A 188 -4.69 3.95 0.70
CA VAL A 188 -3.36 3.48 0.30
C VAL A 188 -3.46 2.22 -0.56
N SER A 189 -4.39 1.32 -0.29
CA SER A 189 -4.49 0.06 -1.03
C SER A 189 -5.02 0.26 -2.46
N ILE A 190 -5.90 1.25 -2.71
CA ILE A 190 -6.53 1.46 -4.02
C ILE A 190 -5.50 1.71 -5.16
N PRO A 191 -4.55 2.66 -5.06
CA PRO A 191 -3.52 2.85 -6.07
C PRO A 191 -2.69 1.58 -6.32
N PHE A 192 -2.46 0.81 -5.26
CA PHE A 192 -1.67 -0.41 -5.34
C PHE A 192 -2.43 -1.53 -6.05
N PHE A 193 -3.72 -1.68 -5.79
CA PHE A 193 -4.58 -2.60 -6.55
C PHE A 193 -4.63 -2.19 -8.02
N MET A 194 -4.79 -0.90 -8.32
CA MET A 194 -4.77 -0.40 -9.70
C MET A 194 -3.46 -0.73 -10.40
N LEU A 195 -2.31 -0.47 -9.76
CA LEU A 195 -1.00 -0.80 -10.32
C LEU A 195 -0.81 -2.31 -10.51
N LEU A 196 -1.23 -3.13 -9.54
CA LEU A 196 -1.18 -4.59 -9.64
C LEU A 196 -2.01 -5.10 -10.83
N PHE A 197 -3.23 -4.57 -11.01
CA PHE A 197 -4.08 -4.91 -12.14
C PHE A 197 -3.44 -4.48 -13.46
N CYS A 198 -2.85 -3.28 -13.53
CA CYS A 198 -2.13 -2.82 -14.71
C CYS A 198 -0.93 -3.74 -15.04
N PHE A 199 -0.14 -4.17 -14.06
CA PHE A 199 0.99 -5.08 -14.29
C PHE A 199 0.54 -6.48 -14.72
N LEU A 200 -0.50 -7.02 -14.06
CA LEU A 200 -1.03 -8.34 -14.39
C LEU A 200 -1.55 -8.41 -15.84
N HIS A 201 -2.16 -7.33 -16.33
CA HIS A 201 -2.68 -7.26 -17.69
C HIS A 201 -1.61 -6.83 -18.71
N GLY A 202 -0.64 -6.02 -18.32
CA GLY A 202 0.44 -5.57 -19.20
C GLY A 202 1.35 -6.70 -19.70
N ASP A 203 1.67 -7.69 -18.86
CA ASP A 203 2.48 -8.85 -19.27
C ASP A 203 1.75 -9.79 -20.26
N THR A 204 0.42 -9.76 -20.25
CA THR A 204 -0.38 -10.62 -21.14
C THR A 204 -0.37 -10.09 -22.57
N ASP A 205 -0.37 -8.77 -22.77
CA ASP A 205 -0.32 -8.16 -24.11
C ASP A 205 1.05 -8.29 -24.78
N ILE A 206 2.15 -8.17 -24.03
CA ILE A 206 3.51 -8.29 -24.60
C ILE A 206 3.77 -9.70 -25.11
N ARG A 207 3.35 -10.74 -24.37
CA ARG A 207 3.48 -12.14 -24.83
C ARG A 207 2.63 -12.47 -26.05
N ASN A 208 1.47 -11.85 -26.19
CA ASN A 208 0.61 -12.04 -27.37
C ASN A 208 1.20 -11.36 -28.62
N LEU A 209 1.94 -10.25 -28.44
CA LEU A 209 2.68 -9.60 -29.52
C LEU A 209 3.90 -10.40 -29.97
N GLU A 210 4.68 -10.98 -29.05
CA GLU A 210 5.79 -11.88 -29.40
C GLU A 210 5.31 -13.13 -30.14
N PHE A 211 4.16 -13.69 -29.75
CA PHE A 211 3.56 -14.83 -30.47
C PHE A 211 3.05 -14.49 -31.87
N LEU A 212 2.67 -13.24 -32.14
CA LEU A 212 2.26 -12.79 -33.48
C LEU A 212 3.45 -12.49 -34.39
N GLU A 213 4.60 -12.12 -33.82
CA GLU A 213 5.83 -11.85 -34.58
C GLU A 213 6.56 -13.14 -35.02
N GLU A 214 6.40 -14.25 -34.28
CA GLU A 214 6.95 -15.56 -34.63
C GLU A 214 6.11 -16.38 -35.62
N ALA A 215 4.96 -15.88 -36.08
CA ALA A 215 4.20 -16.55 -37.13
C ALA A 215 5.00 -16.49 -38.45
N PRO A 216 5.54 -17.61 -38.96
CA PRO A 216 6.35 -17.58 -40.16
C PRO A 216 5.49 -17.12 -41.33
N HIS A 217 5.88 -15.98 -41.91
CA HIS A 217 5.40 -15.51 -43.20
C HIS A 217 5.74 -16.54 -44.29
N HIS A 218 4.99 -17.64 -44.35
CA HIS A 218 4.83 -18.42 -45.57
C HIS A 218 3.99 -17.58 -46.52
N VAL A 219 4.64 -16.61 -47.17
CA VAL A 219 4.10 -15.97 -48.36
C VAL A 219 4.04 -17.05 -49.45
N PRO A 220 2.86 -17.48 -49.91
CA PRO A 220 2.79 -18.37 -51.05
C PRO A 220 3.39 -17.64 -52.26
N MET A 221 4.52 -18.14 -52.77
CA MET A 221 5.12 -17.62 -54.00
C MET A 221 4.10 -17.72 -55.13
N PRO A 222 3.83 -16.63 -55.87
CA PRO A 222 3.00 -16.70 -57.06
C PRO A 222 3.70 -17.58 -58.09
N VAL A 223 3.07 -18.72 -58.41
CA VAL A 223 3.47 -19.60 -59.50
C VAL A 223 3.37 -18.79 -60.79
N ALA A 224 4.53 -18.49 -61.38
CA ALA A 224 4.64 -17.83 -62.67
C ALA A 224 3.97 -18.72 -63.73
N PHE A 225 2.73 -18.36 -64.11
CA PHE A 225 2.00 -19.04 -65.17
C PHE A 225 2.56 -18.61 -66.53
N GLY A 226 2.84 -19.62 -67.34
CA GLY A 226 3.74 -19.58 -68.47
C GLY A 226 3.29 -18.73 -69.67
N ARG A 227 4.34 -18.29 -70.35
CA ARG A 227 4.45 -17.67 -71.67
C ARG A 227 4.08 -18.70 -72.77
N GLY A 228 3.08 -18.40 -73.59
CA GLY A 228 2.82 -19.07 -74.88
C GLY A 228 2.26 -18.02 -75.85
N HIS A 229 3.07 -17.37 -76.69
CA HIS A 229 3.61 -17.80 -78.00
C HIS A 229 2.60 -17.66 -79.16
N LEU A 230 2.81 -16.57 -79.92
CA LEU A 230 2.75 -16.37 -81.38
C LEU A 230 1.52 -16.73 -82.23
N GLY A 231 1.23 -15.79 -83.14
CA GLY A 231 0.43 -15.93 -84.37
C GLY A 231 -0.25 -14.59 -84.66
N HIS A 232 0.38 -13.60 -85.30
CA HIS A 232 0.67 -13.49 -86.74
C HIS A 232 -0.56 -13.82 -87.61
N GLU A 233 -1.28 -12.79 -88.09
CA GLU A 233 -1.61 -12.67 -89.52
C GLU A 233 -2.10 -11.24 -89.85
N GLN A 234 -1.56 -10.74 -90.95
CA GLN A 234 -1.83 -9.46 -91.59
C GLN A 234 -2.94 -9.67 -92.63
N ALA A 235 -3.88 -8.72 -92.74
CA ALA A 235 -4.35 -8.10 -93.98
C ALA A 235 -5.49 -7.13 -93.65
#